data_AF-A0A2M7EYE3-F1
#
_entry.id   AF-A0A2M7EYE3-F1
#
_cell.length_a   1.000
_cell.length_b   1.000
_cell.length_c   1.000
_cell.angle_alpha   90.00
_cell.angle_beta   90.00
_cell.angle_gamma   90.00
#
_symmetry.space_group_name_H-M   'P 1'
#
loop_
_entity.id
_entity.type
_entity.pdbx_description
1 polymer ?
#
loop_
_entity_poly.entity_id
_entity_poly.type
_entity_poly.pdbx_seq_one_letter_code
_entity_poly.pdbx_strand_id
1 'polypeptide(L)'
;SDEIVIAILRDRLSEADGAQGVILDGFPRTTVQAEALDHLLAGLGQGIRAAISLEVDDAAMVARIAGRFTCAGCGEGYHDSFKTPVKAGVCDKCGGTEMTRRADDNAETVEQRLRAYHAQTAPLISYYESRGVLVRVDAMADIEAVAGQLNDVVTRAMA
;
A
#
# COMPACT_ATOMS: atom_id res chain seq x y z
N SER A 1 17.56 -4.60 -8.72
CA SER A 1 17.36 -5.97 -9.23
C SER A 1 16.48 -6.71 -8.23
N ASP A 2 15.56 -7.55 -8.69
CA ASP A 2 14.67 -8.34 -7.83
C ASP A 2 15.45 -9.23 -6.86
N GLU A 3 16.59 -9.76 -7.31
CA GLU A 3 17.51 -10.56 -6.48
C GLU A 3 18.06 -9.78 -5.28
N ILE A 4 18.34 -8.49 -5.44
CA ILE A 4 18.80 -7.62 -4.35
C ILE A 4 17.70 -7.45 -3.32
N VAL A 5 16.45 -7.25 -3.77
CA VAL A 5 15.30 -7.10 -2.86
C VAL A 5 15.07 -8.39 -2.07
N ILE A 6 15.11 -9.54 -2.73
CA ILE A 6 14.99 -10.86 -2.08
C ILE A 6 16.12 -11.09 -1.07
N ALA A 7 17.35 -10.69 -1.38
CA ALA A 7 18.47 -10.80 -0.44
C ALA A 7 18.25 -9.92 0.81
N ILE A 8 17.83 -8.66 0.64
CA ILE A 8 17.49 -7.75 1.74
C ILE A 8 16.37 -8.35 2.61
N LEU A 9 15.34 -8.91 1.99
CA LEU A 9 14.23 -9.55 2.71
C LEU A 9 14.70 -10.76 3.50
N ARG A 10 15.57 -11.61 2.94
CA ARG A 10 16.14 -12.77 3.64
C ARG A 10 16.90 -12.35 4.89
N ASP A 11 17.77 -11.37 4.76
CA ASP A 11 18.58 -10.89 5.87
C ASP A 11 17.68 -10.36 6.99
N ARG A 12 16.68 -9.53 6.63
CA ARG A 12 15.73 -8.96 7.60
C ARG A 12 14.82 -9.99 8.26
N LEU A 13 14.36 -11.00 7.51
CA LEU A 13 13.53 -12.09 8.04
C LEU A 13 14.30 -13.02 8.99
N SER A 14 15.63 -13.04 8.89
CA SER A 14 16.49 -13.85 9.75
C SER A 14 16.79 -13.18 11.11
N GLU A 15 16.36 -11.94 11.30
CA GLU A 15 16.51 -11.20 12.57
C GLU A 15 15.44 -11.62 13.60
N ALA A 16 15.75 -11.43 14.90
CA ALA A 16 14.94 -11.96 16.00
C ALA A 16 13.51 -11.40 16.09
N ASP A 17 13.27 -10.21 15.55
CA ASP A 17 11.95 -9.57 15.46
C ASP A 17 11.08 -10.12 14.32
N GLY A 18 11.67 -10.76 13.31
CA GLY A 18 10.95 -11.44 12.22
C GLY A 18 10.15 -12.66 12.66
N ALA A 19 10.41 -13.19 13.86
CA ALA A 19 9.73 -14.37 14.40
C ALA A 19 8.23 -14.13 14.69
N GLN A 20 7.81 -12.89 14.91
CA GLN A 20 6.40 -12.54 15.15
C GLN A 20 5.59 -12.35 13.86
N GLY A 21 6.25 -12.43 12.70
CA GLY A 21 5.67 -12.16 11.39
C GLY A 21 6.09 -10.80 10.83
N VAL A 22 5.80 -10.59 9.54
CA VAL A 22 6.12 -9.35 8.83
C VAL A 22 4.95 -8.89 7.98
N ILE A 23 4.86 -7.58 7.78
CA ILE A 23 4.00 -6.97 6.77
C ILE A 23 4.91 -6.52 5.63
N LEU A 24 4.64 -7.04 4.43
CA LEU A 24 5.35 -6.64 3.22
C LEU A 24 4.49 -5.60 2.48
N ASP A 25 4.94 -4.36 2.49
CA ASP A 25 4.26 -3.25 1.80
C ASP A 25 4.96 -2.95 0.47
N GLY A 26 4.21 -3.08 -0.63
CA GLY A 26 4.69 -2.80 -1.97
C GLY A 26 5.62 -3.85 -2.59
N PHE A 27 5.74 -5.04 -1.98
CA PHE A 27 6.41 -6.23 -2.53
C PHE A 27 5.62 -7.48 -2.14
N PRO A 28 5.42 -8.46 -3.04
CA PRO A 28 5.85 -8.50 -4.45
C PRO A 28 4.95 -7.64 -5.37
N ARG A 29 5.47 -7.30 -6.55
CA ARG A 29 4.74 -6.56 -7.60
C ARG A 29 4.55 -7.34 -8.90
N THR A 30 5.19 -8.49 -9.03
CA THR A 30 5.10 -9.39 -10.18
C THR A 30 5.00 -10.84 -9.71
N THR A 31 4.44 -11.72 -10.54
CA THR A 31 4.33 -13.16 -10.22
C THR A 31 5.69 -13.80 -9.94
N VAL A 32 6.74 -13.42 -10.69
CA VAL A 32 8.11 -13.93 -10.48
C VAL A 32 8.64 -13.56 -9.09
N GLN A 33 8.37 -12.33 -8.63
CA GLN A 33 8.73 -11.92 -7.27
C GLN A 33 7.93 -12.68 -6.21
N ALA A 34 6.65 -12.96 -6.46
CA ALA A 34 5.80 -13.74 -5.55
C ALA A 34 6.30 -15.18 -5.40
N GLU A 35 6.65 -15.84 -6.51
CA GLU A 35 7.24 -17.18 -6.49
C GLU A 35 8.58 -17.20 -5.74
N ALA A 36 9.45 -16.20 -5.97
CA ALA A 36 10.73 -16.08 -5.26
C ALA A 36 10.53 -15.87 -3.75
N LEU A 37 9.55 -15.06 -3.36
CA LEU A 37 9.19 -14.83 -1.97
C LEU A 37 8.68 -16.11 -1.30
N ASP A 38 7.84 -16.88 -1.98
CA ASP A 38 7.34 -18.15 -1.45
C ASP A 38 8.46 -19.16 -1.23
N HIS A 39 9.41 -19.26 -2.16
CA HIS A 39 10.59 -20.11 -1.99
C HIS A 39 11.46 -19.67 -0.80
N LEU A 40 11.64 -18.36 -0.62
CA LEU A 40 12.37 -17.81 0.52
C LEU A 40 11.68 -18.18 1.85
N LEU A 41 10.38 -17.92 1.96
CA LEU A 41 9.62 -18.19 3.18
C LEU A 41 9.56 -19.69 3.49
N ALA A 42 9.37 -20.55 2.49
CA ALA A 42 9.38 -21.99 2.67
C ALA A 42 10.73 -22.50 3.23
N GLY A 43 11.85 -21.92 2.80
CA GLY A 43 13.18 -22.23 3.34
C GLY A 43 13.37 -21.84 4.81
N LEU A 44 12.55 -20.90 5.32
CA LEU A 44 12.50 -20.48 6.71
C LEU A 44 11.40 -21.19 7.51
N GLY A 45 10.67 -22.14 6.91
CA GLY A 45 9.52 -22.78 7.53
C GLY A 45 8.31 -21.85 7.71
N GLN A 46 8.26 -20.75 6.95
CA GLN A 46 7.22 -19.74 6.96
C GLN A 46 6.42 -19.76 5.65
N GLY A 47 5.34 -18.99 5.60
CA GLY A 47 4.54 -18.80 4.40
C GLY A 47 3.64 -17.57 4.50
N ILE A 48 3.15 -17.11 3.35
CA ILE A 48 2.16 -16.03 3.32
C ILE A 48 0.85 -16.53 3.92
N ARG A 49 0.41 -15.90 5.01
CA ARG A 49 -0.87 -16.22 5.67
C ARG A 49 -2.03 -15.35 5.17
N ALA A 50 -1.74 -14.15 4.68
CA ALA A 50 -2.72 -13.27 4.08
C ALA A 50 -2.06 -12.40 3.01
N ALA A 51 -2.73 -12.23 1.88
CA ALA A 51 -2.43 -11.24 0.87
C ALA A 51 -3.64 -10.29 0.77
N ILE A 52 -3.45 -9.03 1.13
CA ILE A 52 -4.55 -8.06 1.22
C ILE A 52 -4.65 -7.28 -0.09
N SER A 53 -5.78 -7.41 -0.77
CA SER A 53 -6.11 -6.59 -1.94
C SER A 53 -7.05 -5.47 -1.52
N LEU A 54 -6.52 -4.24 -1.57
CA LEU A 54 -7.29 -3.02 -1.33
C LEU A 54 -8.02 -2.63 -2.62
N GLU A 55 -9.32 -2.92 -2.66
CA GLU A 55 -10.16 -2.65 -3.82
C GLU A 55 -10.54 -1.18 -3.86
N VAL A 56 -10.24 -0.53 -4.98
CA VAL A 56 -10.46 0.91 -5.20
C VAL A 56 -10.96 1.16 -6.61
N ASP A 57 -11.73 2.24 -6.78
CA ASP A 57 -12.09 2.74 -8.11
C ASP A 57 -10.94 3.57 -8.70
N ASP A 58 -10.50 3.22 -9.91
CA ASP A 58 -9.38 3.89 -10.59
C ASP A 58 -9.63 5.39 -10.78
N ALA A 59 -10.84 5.79 -11.18
CA ALA A 59 -11.16 7.19 -11.43
C ALA A 59 -11.17 7.99 -10.12
N ALA A 60 -11.71 7.41 -9.05
CA ALA A 60 -11.65 7.98 -7.72
C ALA A 60 -10.19 8.09 -7.21
N MET A 61 -9.34 7.10 -7.50
CA MET A 61 -7.92 7.13 -7.14
C MET A 61 -7.16 8.23 -7.88
N VAL A 62 -7.40 8.39 -9.18
CA VAL A 62 -6.82 9.49 -9.98
C VAL A 62 -7.21 10.85 -9.38
N ALA A 63 -8.51 11.05 -9.13
CA ALA A 63 -9.00 12.29 -8.54
C ALA A 63 -8.39 12.56 -7.15
N ARG A 64 -8.34 11.53 -6.30
CA ARG A 64 -7.83 11.60 -4.92
C ARG A 64 -6.34 11.94 -4.86
N ILE A 65 -5.53 11.39 -5.78
CA ILE A 65 -4.08 11.66 -5.79
C ILE A 65 -3.80 13.01 -6.45
N ALA A 66 -4.45 13.32 -7.58
CA ALA A 66 -4.21 14.58 -8.29
C ALA A 66 -4.59 15.82 -7.46
N GLY A 67 -5.60 15.70 -6.60
CA GLY A 67 -6.01 16.78 -5.71
C GLY A 67 -5.22 16.88 -4.40
N ARG A 68 -4.24 16.00 -4.15
CA ARG A 68 -3.49 15.94 -2.89
C ARG A 68 -2.44 17.06 -2.82
N PHE A 69 -2.34 17.68 -1.65
CA PHE A 69 -1.26 18.57 -1.29
C PHE A 69 -0.95 18.49 0.20
N THR A 70 0.23 18.95 0.61
CA THR A 70 0.71 18.85 2.00
C THR A 70 1.26 20.17 2.51
N CYS A 71 1.13 20.43 3.80
CA CYS A 71 1.83 21.53 4.45
C CYS A 71 3.35 21.24 4.48
N ALA A 72 4.17 22.15 3.96
CA ALA A 72 5.63 21.99 3.96
C ALA A 72 6.23 21.97 5.37
N GLY A 73 5.60 22.66 6.33
CA GLY A 73 6.11 22.77 7.69
C GLY A 73 5.87 21.56 8.59
N CYS A 74 4.80 20.78 8.36
CA CYS A 74 4.46 19.65 9.24
C CYS A 74 3.98 18.38 8.52
N GLY A 75 3.89 18.39 7.19
CA GLY A 75 3.45 17.25 6.39
C GLY A 75 1.95 16.96 6.44
N GLU A 76 1.14 17.80 7.10
CA GLU A 76 -0.31 17.61 7.16
C GLU A 76 -0.90 17.58 5.74
N GLY A 77 -1.61 16.50 5.43
CA GLY A 77 -2.19 16.26 4.11
C GLY A 77 -3.58 16.88 3.96
N TYR A 78 -3.80 17.49 2.81
CA TYR A 78 -5.05 18.13 2.38
C TYR A 78 -5.44 17.63 0.99
N HIS A 79 -6.66 17.98 0.61
CA HIS A 79 -7.18 17.76 -0.73
C HIS A 79 -7.98 18.96 -1.21
N ASP A 80 -8.04 19.14 -2.52
CA ASP A 80 -8.77 20.25 -3.16
C ASP A 80 -10.27 20.31 -2.88
N SER A 81 -10.86 19.23 -2.36
CA SER A 81 -12.32 19.10 -2.23
C SER A 81 -12.78 18.53 -0.89
N PHE A 82 -12.23 17.40 -0.43
CA PHE A 82 -12.76 16.70 0.74
C PHE A 82 -12.02 16.98 2.05
N LYS A 83 -10.85 17.63 1.99
CA LYS A 83 -10.09 18.05 3.18
C LYS A 83 -9.34 19.34 2.86
N THR A 84 -10.07 20.45 2.80
CA THR A 84 -9.52 21.78 2.59
C THR A 84 -9.17 22.43 3.93
N PRO A 85 -8.13 23.28 3.99
CA PRO A 85 -7.83 24.02 5.22
C PRO A 85 -8.97 24.97 5.58
N VAL A 86 -9.23 25.16 6.87
CA VAL A 86 -10.28 26.07 7.37
C VAL A 86 -10.05 27.49 6.87
N LYS A 87 -8.79 27.91 6.83
CA LYS A 87 -8.36 29.17 6.19
C LYS A 87 -7.49 28.85 4.99
N ALA A 88 -7.93 29.27 3.81
CA ALA A 88 -7.21 29.05 2.55
C ALA A 88 -5.72 29.44 2.68
N GLY A 89 -4.85 28.51 2.32
CA GLY A 89 -3.39 28.68 2.38
C GLY A 89 -2.79 28.63 3.78
N VAL A 90 -3.53 28.26 4.83
CA VAL A 90 -3.02 28.16 6.21
C VAL A 90 -3.28 26.75 6.75
N CYS A 91 -2.24 26.08 7.21
CA CYS A 91 -2.35 24.74 7.78
C CYS A 91 -3.10 24.77 9.12
N ASP A 92 -4.15 23.98 9.24
CA ASP A 92 -4.97 23.85 10.46
C ASP A 92 -4.18 23.28 11.65
N LYS A 93 -3.12 22.51 11.38
CA LYS A 93 -2.31 21.85 12.42
C LYS A 93 -1.18 22.70 12.98
N CYS A 94 -0.46 23.44 12.13
CA CYS A 94 0.73 24.18 12.55
C CYS A 94 0.72 25.67 12.19
N GLY A 95 -0.31 26.17 11.50
CA GLY A 95 -0.38 27.55 11.04
C GLY A 95 0.56 27.92 9.88
N GLY A 96 1.35 26.96 9.37
CA GLY A 96 2.25 27.18 8.24
C GLY A 96 1.49 27.56 6.97
N THR A 97 2.10 28.43 6.15
CA THR A 97 1.47 28.99 4.94
C THR A 97 2.03 28.45 3.62
N GLU A 98 3.03 27.58 3.71
CA GLU A 98 3.63 26.94 2.54
C GLU A 98 2.98 25.57 2.33
N MET A 99 2.34 25.43 1.16
CA MET A 99 1.67 24.21 0.72
C MET A 99 2.37 23.68 -0.51
N THR A 100 2.69 22.39 -0.52
CA THR A 100 3.42 21.74 -1.60
C THR A 100 2.62 20.59 -2.18
N ARG A 101 2.82 20.35 -3.48
CA ARG A 101 2.34 19.17 -4.18
C ARG A 101 3.54 18.35 -4.62
N ARG A 102 3.39 17.03 -4.62
CA ARG A 102 4.41 16.18 -5.21
C ARG A 102 4.30 16.29 -6.73
N ALA A 103 5.45 16.28 -7.42
CA ALA A 103 5.47 16.45 -8.87
C ALA A 103 4.71 15.33 -9.62
N ASP A 104 4.66 14.14 -9.01
CA ASP A 104 3.99 12.94 -9.53
C ASP A 104 2.50 12.84 -9.15
N ASP A 105 1.96 13.78 -8.39
CA ASP A 105 0.54 13.86 -8.02
C ASP A 105 -0.26 14.59 -9.12
N ASN A 106 -0.20 14.08 -10.35
CA ASN A 106 -0.97 14.57 -11.49
C ASN A 106 -1.69 13.41 -12.19
N ALA A 107 -2.81 13.69 -12.85
CA ALA A 107 -3.68 12.65 -13.42
C ALA A 107 -2.93 11.72 -14.40
N GLU A 108 -2.13 12.29 -15.30
CA GLU A 108 -1.35 11.53 -16.28
C GLU A 108 -0.39 10.52 -15.62
N THR A 109 0.35 10.97 -14.61
CA THR A 109 1.30 10.11 -13.89
C THR A 109 0.59 9.01 -13.10
N VAL A 110 -0.56 9.33 -12.48
CA VAL A 110 -1.34 8.36 -11.72
C VAL A 110 -1.96 7.31 -12.64
N GLU A 111 -2.52 7.72 -13.79
CA GLU A 111 -3.05 6.79 -14.79
C GLU A 111 -1.98 5.84 -15.32
N GLN A 112 -0.76 6.34 -15.61
CA GLN A 112 0.35 5.49 -16.03
C GLN A 112 0.72 4.45 -14.96
N ARG A 113 0.72 4.86 -13.68
CA ARG A 113 0.96 3.94 -12.55
C ARG A 113 -0.13 2.89 -12.42
N LEU A 114 -1.41 3.26 -12.57
CA LEU A 114 -2.53 2.32 -12.55
C LEU A 114 -2.45 1.33 -13.71
N ARG A 115 -2.09 1.78 -14.92
CA ARG A 115 -1.85 0.87 -16.05
C ARG A 115 -0.74 -0.13 -15.76
N ALA A 116 0.37 0.32 -15.17
CA ALA A 116 1.47 -0.57 -14.78
C ALA A 116 1.04 -1.57 -13.69
N TYR A 117 0.27 -1.11 -12.70
CA TYR A 117 -0.32 -1.97 -11.66
C TYR A 117 -1.20 -3.06 -12.29
N HIS A 118 -2.14 -2.70 -13.17
CA HIS A 118 -3.04 -3.66 -13.82
C HIS A 118 -2.29 -4.68 -14.70
N ALA A 119 -1.21 -4.23 -15.35
CA ALA A 119 -0.42 -5.11 -16.21
C ALA A 119 0.47 -6.09 -15.43
N GLN A 120 1.03 -5.67 -14.28
CA GLN A 120 2.10 -6.42 -13.62
C GLN A 120 1.71 -6.96 -12.23
N THR A 121 0.93 -6.19 -11.48
CA THR A 121 0.61 -6.47 -10.07
C THR A 121 -0.78 -7.06 -9.90
N ALA A 122 -1.80 -6.62 -10.63
CA ALA A 122 -3.14 -7.21 -10.58
C ALA A 122 -3.18 -8.74 -10.85
N PRO A 123 -2.31 -9.33 -11.71
CA PRO A 123 -2.21 -10.79 -11.83
C PRO A 123 -1.90 -11.53 -10.53
N LEU A 124 -1.30 -10.85 -9.53
CA LEU A 124 -1.06 -11.43 -8.20
C LEU A 124 -2.35 -11.71 -7.42
N ILE A 125 -3.45 -11.05 -7.77
CA ILE A 125 -4.77 -11.33 -7.18
C ILE A 125 -5.11 -12.80 -7.44
N SER A 126 -5.10 -13.23 -8.70
CA SER A 126 -5.36 -14.62 -9.07
C SER A 126 -4.33 -15.59 -8.48
N TYR A 127 -3.07 -15.17 -8.39
CA TYR A 127 -2.00 -15.97 -7.78
C TYR A 127 -2.31 -16.30 -6.32
N TYR A 128 -2.60 -15.29 -5.49
CA TYR A 128 -2.90 -15.49 -4.07
C TYR A 128 -4.30 -16.06 -3.81
N GLU A 129 -5.26 -15.82 -4.71
CA GLU A 129 -6.59 -16.43 -4.66
C GLU A 129 -6.51 -17.94 -4.86
N SER A 130 -5.72 -18.42 -5.83
CA SER A 130 -5.48 -19.85 -6.06
C SER A 130 -4.84 -20.58 -4.87
N ARG A 131 -4.20 -19.83 -3.97
CA ARG A 131 -3.55 -20.32 -2.75
C ARG A 131 -4.44 -20.20 -1.51
N GLY A 132 -5.63 -19.62 -1.64
CA GLY A 132 -6.58 -19.45 -0.55
C GLY A 132 -6.15 -18.43 0.52
N VAL A 133 -5.20 -17.55 0.20
CA VAL A 133 -4.67 -16.54 1.16
C VAL A 133 -5.05 -15.11 0.78
N LEU A 134 -5.70 -14.90 -0.37
CA LEU A 134 -6.19 -13.59 -0.77
C LEU A 134 -7.36 -13.15 0.11
N VAL A 135 -7.28 -11.93 0.63
CA VAL A 135 -8.38 -11.25 1.30
C VAL A 135 -8.61 -9.91 0.62
N ARG A 136 -9.85 -9.68 0.16
CA ARG A 136 -10.26 -8.40 -0.43
C ARG A 136 -10.82 -7.48 0.65
N VAL A 137 -10.43 -6.22 0.59
CA VAL A 137 -10.85 -5.16 1.51
C VAL A 137 -11.36 -4.00 0.66
N ASP A 138 -12.58 -3.53 0.94
CA ASP A 138 -13.13 -2.35 0.30
C ASP A 138 -12.42 -1.11 0.82
N ALA A 139 -11.50 -0.56 0.03
CA ALA A 139 -10.73 0.63 0.38
C ALA A 139 -11.41 1.94 -0.06
N MET A 140 -12.65 1.86 -0.55
CA MET A 140 -13.53 3.01 -0.78
C MET A 140 -14.35 3.37 0.47
N ALA A 141 -14.41 2.50 1.48
CA ALA A 141 -15.06 2.74 2.75
C ALA A 141 -14.33 3.82 3.60
N ASP A 142 -14.96 4.24 4.70
CA ASP A 142 -14.33 5.17 5.64
C ASP A 142 -13.11 4.55 6.34
N ILE A 143 -12.23 5.41 6.83
CA ILE A 143 -10.94 4.97 7.38
C ILE A 143 -11.07 4.03 8.59
N GLU A 144 -12.13 4.18 9.41
CA GLU A 144 -12.36 3.34 10.58
C GLU A 144 -12.83 1.95 10.15
N ALA A 145 -13.75 1.87 9.18
CA ALA A 145 -14.19 0.61 8.60
C ALA A 145 -13.05 -0.15 7.90
N VAL A 146 -12.19 0.54 7.15
CA VAL A 146 -11.01 -0.07 6.51
C VAL A 146 -10.04 -0.57 7.58
N ALA A 147 -9.74 0.23 8.60
CA ALA A 147 -8.85 -0.18 9.69
C ALA A 147 -9.38 -1.40 10.46
N GLY A 148 -10.69 -1.46 10.71
CA GLY A 148 -11.35 -2.63 11.31
C GLY A 148 -11.16 -3.90 10.48
N GLN A 149 -11.44 -3.81 9.17
CA GLN A 149 -11.24 -4.94 8.25
C GLN A 149 -9.79 -5.43 8.24
N LEU A 150 -8.81 -4.51 8.18
CA LEU A 150 -7.39 -4.86 8.19
C LEU A 150 -6.98 -5.56 9.49
N ASN A 151 -7.43 -5.06 10.65
CA ASN A 151 -7.15 -5.68 11.95
C ASN A 151 -7.72 -7.10 12.05
N ASP A 152 -8.91 -7.32 11.50
CA ASP A 152 -9.52 -8.65 11.44
C ASP A 152 -8.69 -9.61 10.58
N VAL A 153 -8.13 -9.15 9.44
CA VAL A 153 -7.23 -9.96 8.62
C VAL A 153 -5.96 -10.31 9.38
N VAL A 154 -5.31 -9.32 9.99
CA VAL A 154 -4.05 -9.52 10.73
C VAL A 154 -4.26 -10.47 11.90
N THR A 155 -5.34 -10.31 12.66
CA THR A 155 -5.66 -11.17 13.81
C THR A 155 -5.85 -12.63 13.38
N ARG A 156 -6.56 -12.89 12.27
CA ARG A 156 -6.71 -14.24 11.72
C ARG A 156 -5.39 -14.81 11.20
N ALA A 157 -4.55 -13.97 10.59
CA ALA A 157 -3.25 -14.38 10.07
C ALA A 157 -2.22 -14.67 11.18
N MET A 158 -2.44 -14.20 12.41
CA MET A 158 -1.54 -14.46 13.55
C MET A 158 -2.00 -15.63 14.43
N ALA A 159 -3.26 -16.07 14.29
CA ALA A 159 -3.83 -17.21 15.00
C ALA A 159 -3.28 -18.56 14.47
#